data_AF-A0A928WFJ7-F1
#
_entry.id   AF-A0A928WFJ7-F1
#
_cell.length_a   1.000
_cell.length_b   1.000
_cell.length_c   1.000
_cell.angle_alpha   90.00
_cell.angle_beta   90.00
_cell.angle_gamma   90.00
#
_symmetry.space_group_name_H-M   'P 1'
#
loop_
_entity.id
_entity.type
_entity.pdbx_description
1 polymer ?
#
loop_
_entity_poly.entity_id
_entity_poly.type
_entity_poly.pdbx_seq_one_letter_code
_entity_poly.pdbx_strand_id
1 'polypeptide(L)'
;ARVHEKISNTRQDFLHKLSRKLCDDNQVIVAENLCVKGLARTRLAKSIHDAGFGMLLNFISYKLERVGGKFVQVDRFFPSSKLCSCCGHKNDFLNLSIREWICPSCQTSHDRDENASRNLRSEGIRILSTNTAGHAEIQACGEAVRLVGTCAKKRVSEKQESSATLR
;
A
#
# COMPACT_ATOMS: atom_id res chain seq x y z
N ALA A 1 11.56 -18.32 -31.18
CA ALA A 1 11.22 -16.88 -31.31
C ALA A 1 9.72 -16.60 -31.04
N ARG A 2 8.78 -17.17 -31.82
CA ARG A 2 7.33 -16.85 -31.74
C ARG A 2 6.64 -17.05 -30.37
N VAL A 3 7.05 -18.07 -29.61
CA VAL A 3 6.44 -18.35 -28.27
C VAL A 3 6.83 -17.29 -27.24
N HIS A 4 8.10 -16.88 -27.20
CA HIS A 4 8.57 -15.84 -26.28
C HIS A 4 7.94 -14.48 -26.58
N GLU A 5 7.77 -14.17 -27.86
CA GLU A 5 7.04 -12.99 -28.33
C GLU A 5 5.58 -13.01 -27.85
N LYS A 6 4.86 -14.13 -28.06
CA LYS A 6 3.48 -14.28 -27.58
C LYS A 6 3.36 -14.07 -26.08
N ILE A 7 4.25 -14.68 -25.28
CA ILE A 7 4.26 -14.51 -23.81
C ILE A 7 4.49 -13.05 -23.43
N SER A 8 5.46 -12.38 -24.07
CA SER A 8 5.76 -10.99 -23.82
C SER A 8 4.57 -10.08 -24.14
N ASN A 9 3.92 -10.30 -25.29
CA ASN A 9 2.77 -9.52 -25.73
C ASN A 9 1.56 -9.73 -24.81
N THR A 10 1.28 -10.96 -24.38
CA THR A 10 0.20 -11.24 -23.42
C THR A 10 0.43 -10.52 -22.09
N ARG A 11 1.67 -10.56 -21.57
CA ARG A 11 2.02 -9.84 -20.34
C ARG A 11 1.86 -8.33 -20.52
N GLN A 12 2.35 -7.78 -21.62
CA GLN A 12 2.23 -6.36 -21.90
C GLN A 12 0.76 -5.91 -22.03
N ASP A 13 -0.07 -6.68 -22.73
CA ASP A 13 -1.51 -6.43 -22.85
C ASP A 13 -2.20 -6.44 -21.47
N PHE A 14 -1.92 -7.45 -20.64
CA PHE A 14 -2.42 -7.50 -19.27
C PHE A 14 -2.02 -6.27 -18.46
N LEU A 15 -0.75 -5.88 -18.50
CA LEU A 15 -0.25 -4.72 -17.76
C LEU A 15 -0.84 -3.40 -18.29
N HIS A 16 -1.06 -3.25 -19.60
CA HIS A 16 -1.74 -2.08 -20.14
C HIS A 16 -3.20 -2.01 -19.69
N LYS A 17 -3.93 -3.12 -19.68
CA LYS A 17 -5.32 -3.17 -19.20
C LYS A 17 -5.40 -2.86 -17.71
N LEU A 18 -4.52 -3.47 -16.91
CA LEU A 18 -4.45 -3.24 -15.47
C LEU A 18 -4.12 -1.78 -15.13
N SER A 19 -3.04 -1.24 -15.71
CA SER A 19 -2.66 0.16 -15.49
C SER A 19 -3.75 1.13 -15.94
N ARG A 20 -4.45 0.84 -17.05
CA ARG A 20 -5.56 1.69 -17.52
C ARG A 20 -6.68 1.71 -16.48
N LYS A 21 -7.13 0.53 -16.03
CA LYS A 21 -8.15 0.40 -14.99
C LYS A 21 -7.78 1.18 -13.73
N LEU A 22 -6.55 0.99 -13.23
CA LEU A 22 -6.08 1.68 -12.03
C LEU A 22 -6.10 3.21 -12.20
N CYS A 23 -5.69 3.74 -13.35
CA CYS A 23 -5.66 5.18 -13.61
C CYS A 23 -7.06 5.77 -13.84
N ASP A 24 -8.00 5.00 -14.39
CA ASP A 24 -9.39 5.45 -14.57
C ASP A 24 -10.13 5.52 -13.22
N ASP A 25 -9.86 4.55 -12.34
CA ASP A 25 -10.54 4.44 -11.04
C ASP A 25 -9.96 5.41 -9.98
N ASN A 26 -8.74 5.95 -10.18
CA ASN A 26 -8.02 6.71 -9.15
C ASN A 26 -7.32 7.94 -9.73
N GLN A 27 -7.54 9.11 -9.10
CA GLN A 27 -6.84 10.36 -9.44
C GLN A 27 -5.40 10.37 -8.91
N VAL A 28 -5.14 9.62 -7.84
CA VAL A 28 -3.84 9.52 -7.19
C VAL A 28 -3.52 8.06 -6.93
N ILE A 29 -2.33 7.62 -7.36
CA ILE A 29 -1.80 6.30 -7.03
C ILE A 29 -0.50 6.47 -6.25
N VAL A 30 -0.42 5.79 -5.11
CA VAL A 30 0.76 5.77 -4.24
C VAL A 30 1.39 4.38 -4.30
N ALA A 31 2.70 4.32 -4.50
CA ALA A 31 3.45 3.07 -4.51
C ALA A 31 4.75 3.21 -3.72
N GLU A 32 5.28 2.08 -3.23
CA GLU A 32 6.63 2.05 -2.67
C GLU A 32 7.69 2.15 -3.75
N ASN A 33 8.76 2.91 -3.49
CA ASN A 33 9.95 2.92 -4.32
C ASN A 33 10.76 1.62 -4.13
N LEU A 34 10.33 0.56 -4.79
CA LEU A 34 10.98 -0.74 -4.74
C LEU A 34 12.24 -0.78 -5.61
N CYS A 35 13.31 -1.44 -5.12
CA CYS A 35 14.49 -1.71 -5.95
C CYS A 35 14.22 -2.85 -6.94
N VAL A 36 13.38 -2.63 -7.94
CA VAL A 36 12.97 -3.70 -8.88
C VAL A 36 14.18 -4.35 -9.55
N LYS A 37 15.20 -3.56 -9.93
CA LYS A 37 16.47 -4.07 -10.48
C LYS A 37 17.24 -4.92 -9.47
N GLY A 38 17.21 -4.56 -8.19
CA GLY A 38 17.84 -5.34 -7.12
C GLY A 38 17.12 -6.67 -6.91
N LEU A 39 15.79 -6.64 -6.79
CA LEU A 39 14.98 -7.85 -6.60
C LEU A 39 15.05 -8.81 -7.79
N ALA A 40 15.12 -8.26 -9.00
CA ALA A 40 15.34 -9.01 -10.23
C ALA A 40 16.67 -9.78 -10.29
N ARG A 41 17.58 -9.56 -9.32
CA ARG A 41 18.87 -10.27 -9.21
C ARG A 41 18.91 -11.24 -8.02
N THR A 42 17.80 -11.39 -7.30
CA THR A 42 17.70 -12.29 -6.14
C THR A 42 17.03 -13.62 -6.52
N ARG A 43 16.78 -14.49 -5.54
CA ARG A 43 15.98 -15.71 -5.72
C ARG A 43 14.54 -15.45 -6.21
N LEU A 44 14.06 -14.20 -6.11
CA LEU A 44 12.75 -13.76 -6.60
C LEU A 44 12.77 -13.29 -8.06
N ALA A 45 13.93 -13.33 -8.73
CA ALA A 45 14.12 -12.79 -10.08
C ALA A 45 13.02 -13.21 -11.05
N LYS A 46 12.74 -14.52 -11.12
CA LYS A 46 11.71 -15.06 -12.00
C LYS A 46 10.34 -14.44 -11.73
N SER A 47 9.89 -14.45 -10.47
CA SER A 47 8.60 -13.88 -10.07
C SER A 47 8.50 -12.38 -10.36
N ILE A 48 9.58 -11.63 -10.16
CA ILE A 48 9.62 -10.18 -10.44
C ILE A 48 9.54 -9.90 -11.94
N HIS A 49 10.23 -10.69 -12.76
CA HIS A 49 10.17 -10.58 -14.22
C HIS A 49 8.80 -11.01 -14.77
N ASP A 50 8.22 -12.07 -14.22
CA ASP A 50 6.89 -12.56 -14.60
C ASP A 50 5.81 -11.53 -14.24
N ALA A 51 5.89 -10.91 -13.05
CA ALA A 51 4.96 -9.88 -12.60
C ALA A 51 5.10 -8.55 -13.35
N GLY A 52 6.29 -8.24 -13.88
CA GLY A 52 6.51 -7.06 -14.71
C GLY A 52 6.38 -5.71 -13.96
N PHE A 53 6.74 -5.66 -12.67
CA PHE A 53 6.55 -4.47 -11.81
C PHE A 53 7.12 -3.18 -12.40
N GLY A 54 8.33 -3.22 -12.97
CA GLY A 54 8.91 -2.02 -13.59
C GLY A 54 8.08 -1.48 -14.75
N MET A 55 7.50 -2.37 -15.58
CA MET A 55 6.62 -1.97 -16.68
C MET A 55 5.30 -1.41 -16.15
N LEU A 56 4.71 -2.06 -15.15
CA LEU A 56 3.46 -1.60 -14.54
C LEU A 56 3.58 -0.18 -13.97
N LEU A 57 4.62 0.08 -13.18
CA LEU A 57 4.86 1.40 -12.58
C LEU A 57 5.11 2.46 -13.65
N ASN A 58 5.87 2.13 -14.71
CA ASN A 58 6.05 3.02 -15.84
C ASN A 58 4.70 3.33 -16.54
N PHE A 59 3.86 2.31 -16.74
CA PHE A 59 2.56 2.48 -17.38
C PHE A 59 1.61 3.34 -16.55
N ILE A 60 1.61 3.16 -15.24
CA ILE A 60 0.84 4.00 -14.32
C ILE A 60 1.34 5.44 -14.38
N SER A 61 2.66 5.66 -14.33
CA SER A 61 3.26 6.99 -14.33
C SER A 61 2.81 7.83 -15.53
N TYR A 62 3.02 7.35 -16.75
CA TYR A 62 2.65 8.14 -17.94
C TYR A 62 1.14 8.22 -18.15
N LYS A 63 0.35 7.22 -17.74
CA LYS A 63 -1.11 7.26 -17.91
C LYS A 63 -1.76 8.24 -16.95
N LEU A 64 -1.34 8.27 -15.69
CA LEU A 64 -1.81 9.26 -14.73
C LEU A 64 -1.46 10.67 -15.17
N GLU A 65 -0.23 10.89 -15.64
CA GLU A 65 0.20 12.18 -16.17
C GLU A 65 -0.72 12.67 -17.30
N ARG A 66 -1.10 11.78 -18.23
CA ARG A 66 -2.01 12.11 -19.34
C ARG A 66 -3.43 12.49 -18.92
N VAL A 67 -3.92 12.00 -17.78
CA VAL A 67 -5.26 12.31 -17.26
C VAL A 67 -5.22 13.39 -16.16
N GLY A 68 -4.06 14.01 -15.92
CA GLY A 68 -3.89 15.03 -14.87
C GLY A 68 -3.82 14.47 -13.44
N GLY A 69 -3.70 13.15 -13.30
CA GLY A 69 -3.53 12.49 -12.01
C GLY A 69 -2.11 12.62 -11.44
N LYS A 70 -1.90 12.09 -10.23
CA LYS A 70 -0.61 12.10 -9.54
C LYS A 70 -0.14 10.69 -9.21
N PHE A 71 1.07 10.36 -9.63
CA PHE A 71 1.77 9.16 -9.20
C PHE A 71 2.80 9.52 -8.13
N VAL A 72 2.66 8.97 -6.92
CA VAL A 72 3.53 9.26 -5.78
C VAL A 72 4.32 8.02 -5.41
N GLN A 73 5.64 8.15 -5.33
CA GLN A 73 6.51 7.10 -4.83
C GLN A 73 6.98 7.43 -3.41
N VAL A 74 6.60 6.59 -2.46
CA VAL A 74 7.06 6.68 -1.07
C VAL A 74 8.47 6.11 -0.96
N ASP A 75 9.29 6.72 -0.10
CA ASP A 75 10.66 6.28 0.13
C ASP A 75 10.73 4.79 0.52
N ARG A 76 11.78 4.12 0.04
CA ARG A 76 11.98 2.68 0.24
C ARG A 76 12.15 2.30 1.70
N PHE A 77 12.73 3.17 2.51
CA PHE A 77 13.03 2.91 3.91
C PHE A 77 11.87 3.28 4.83
N PHE A 78 10.76 3.79 4.27
CA PHE A 78 9.55 4.02 5.02
C PHE A 78 9.00 2.68 5.56
N PRO A 79 8.79 2.54 6.89
CA PRO A 79 8.44 1.27 7.51
C PRO A 79 6.94 0.93 7.37
N SER A 80 6.37 1.01 6.16
CA SER A 80 4.94 0.80 5.87
C SER A 80 4.39 -0.50 6.49
N SER A 81 5.11 -1.61 6.35
CA SER A 81 4.69 -2.94 6.83
C SER A 81 4.96 -3.18 8.32
N LYS A 82 5.77 -2.33 8.96
CA LYS A 82 6.15 -2.43 10.38
C LYS A 82 5.44 -1.42 11.27
N LEU A 83 4.85 -0.38 10.69
CA LEU A 83 4.16 0.67 11.41
C LEU A 83 2.69 0.30 11.62
N CYS A 84 2.16 0.48 12.82
CA CYS A 84 0.74 0.32 13.09
C CYS A 84 -0.04 1.49 12.46
N SER A 85 -0.92 1.21 11.50
CA SER A 85 -1.78 2.24 10.89
C SER A 85 -2.77 2.89 11.86
N CYS A 86 -2.99 2.30 13.03
CA CYS A 86 -3.93 2.82 14.03
C CYS A 86 -3.28 3.75 15.07
N CYS A 87 -2.07 3.44 15.54
CA CYS A 87 -1.41 4.22 16.61
C CYS A 87 0.01 4.66 16.30
N GLY A 88 0.57 4.32 15.13
CA GLY A 88 1.93 4.69 14.74
C GLY A 88 3.05 3.88 15.37
N HIS A 89 2.74 2.91 16.25
CA HIS A 89 3.77 2.04 16.86
C HIS A 89 4.53 1.26 15.78
N LYS A 90 5.86 1.35 15.78
CA LYS A 90 6.74 0.62 14.88
C LYS A 90 7.19 -0.68 15.54
N ASN A 91 6.80 -1.81 14.95
CA ASN A 91 7.22 -3.12 15.39
C ASN A 91 8.45 -3.59 14.59
N ASP A 92 9.63 -3.40 15.17
CA ASP A 92 10.90 -3.72 14.50
C ASP A 92 11.15 -5.23 14.32
N PHE A 93 10.48 -6.08 15.12
CA PHE A 93 10.64 -7.53 15.15
C PHE A 93 9.85 -8.28 14.06
N LEU A 94 9.09 -7.57 13.22
CA LEU A 94 8.36 -8.16 12.10
C LEU A 94 9.32 -8.68 11.01
N ASN A 95 9.30 -9.99 10.80
CA ASN A 95 10.01 -10.71 9.74
C ASN A 95 9.11 -10.97 8.51
N LEU A 96 9.67 -11.21 7.31
CA LEU A 96 8.89 -11.38 6.07
C LEU A 96 7.81 -12.48 6.15
N SER A 97 8.00 -13.53 6.96
CA SER A 97 7.08 -14.66 7.08
C SER A 97 5.81 -14.36 7.89
N ILE A 98 5.84 -13.37 8.78
CA ILE A 98 4.67 -12.99 9.58
C ILE A 98 3.69 -12.22 8.70
N ARG A 99 2.52 -12.79 8.39
CA ARG A 99 1.49 -12.14 7.56
C ARG A 99 0.47 -11.38 8.38
N GLU A 100 0.19 -11.86 9.58
CA GLU A 100 -0.73 -11.22 10.51
C GLU A 100 -0.01 -10.93 11.84
N TRP A 101 -0.32 -9.81 12.46
CA TRP A 101 0.26 -9.44 13.76
C TRP A 101 -0.67 -8.57 14.58
N ILE A 102 -0.53 -8.62 15.89
CA ILE A 102 -1.27 -7.77 16.83
C ILE A 102 -0.34 -6.67 17.30
N CYS A 103 -0.80 -5.42 17.22
CA CYS A 103 -0.04 -4.29 17.70
C CYS A 103 0.13 -4.35 19.23
N PRO A 104 1.35 -4.37 19.77
CA PRO A 104 1.55 -4.45 21.22
C PRO A 104 1.12 -3.18 21.96
N SER A 105 1.01 -2.05 21.25
CA SER A 105 0.61 -0.76 21.81
C SER A 105 -0.91 -0.58 21.88
N CYS A 106 -1.64 -0.87 20.79
CA CYS A 106 -3.08 -0.63 20.71
C CYS A 106 -3.95 -1.90 20.58
N GLN A 107 -3.33 -3.07 20.55
CA GLN A 107 -3.97 -4.39 20.43
C GLN A 107 -4.81 -4.59 19.16
N THR A 108 -4.60 -3.78 18.13
CA THR A 108 -5.26 -3.97 16.82
C THR A 108 -4.60 -5.12 16.07
N SER A 109 -5.41 -6.03 15.53
CA SER A 109 -4.95 -7.07 14.61
C SER A 109 -4.79 -6.50 13.20
N HIS A 110 -3.70 -6.85 12.53
CA HIS A 110 -3.35 -6.38 11.22
C HIS A 110 -3.02 -7.55 10.28
N ASP A 111 -3.63 -7.57 9.09
CA ASP A 111 -2.96 -8.11 7.91
C ASP A 111 -1.85 -7.14 7.50
N ARG A 112 -0.65 -7.68 7.24
CA ARG A 112 0.54 -6.87 6.95
C ARG A 112 0.35 -6.01 5.70
N ASP A 113 -0.16 -6.59 4.62
CA ASP A 113 -0.21 -5.92 3.33
C ASP A 113 -1.33 -4.87 3.34
N GLU A 114 -2.48 -5.18 3.95
CA GLU A 114 -3.54 -4.19 4.16
C GLU A 114 -3.04 -3.03 5.04
N ASN A 115 -2.37 -3.32 6.15
CA ASN A 115 -1.82 -2.30 7.03
C ASN A 115 -0.76 -1.45 6.30
N ALA A 116 0.12 -2.07 5.51
CA ALA A 116 1.10 -1.37 4.70
C ALA A 116 0.41 -0.42 3.69
N SER A 117 -0.65 -0.88 3.02
CA SER A 117 -1.41 -0.04 2.07
C SER A 117 -2.02 1.19 2.75
N ARG A 118 -2.54 1.05 3.97
CA ARG A 118 -3.07 2.18 4.78
C ARG A 118 -1.97 3.17 5.13
N ASN A 119 -0.80 2.68 5.54
CA ASN A 119 0.33 3.54 5.86
C ASN A 119 0.88 4.28 4.63
N LEU A 120 0.99 3.60 3.49
CA LEU A 120 1.39 4.23 2.24
C LEU A 120 0.39 5.29 1.79
N ARG A 121 -0.90 5.03 1.93
CA ARG A 121 -1.93 6.03 1.65
C ARG A 121 -1.75 7.28 2.51
N SER A 122 -1.59 7.11 3.83
CA SER A 122 -1.37 8.21 4.75
C SER A 122 -0.10 9.00 4.41
N GLU A 123 0.99 8.30 4.10
CA GLU A 123 2.26 8.92 3.73
C GLU A 123 2.19 9.63 2.38
N GLY A 124 1.50 9.05 1.39
CA GLY A 124 1.26 9.69 0.11
C GLY A 124 0.43 10.97 0.22
N ILE A 125 -0.60 10.97 1.08
CA ILE A 125 -1.37 12.19 1.40
C ILE A 125 -0.47 13.25 2.04
N ARG A 126 0.39 12.85 2.99
CA ARG A 126 1.35 13.75 3.63
C ARG A 126 2.31 14.38 2.62
N ILE A 127 2.84 13.58 1.68
CA ILE A 127 3.76 14.07 0.63
C ILE A 127 3.04 15.07 -0.29
N LEU A 128 1.80 14.78 -0.67
CA LEU A 128 1.01 15.68 -1.52
C LEU A 128 0.71 17.00 -0.82
N SER A 129 0.31 16.97 0.46
CA SER A 129 0.00 18.19 1.21
C SER A 129 1.24 19.06 1.44
N THR A 130 2.42 18.47 1.63
CA THR A 130 3.66 19.24 1.74
C THR A 130 4.09 19.88 0.43
N ASN A 131 3.79 19.26 -0.71
CA ASN A 131 4.18 19.78 -2.03
C ASN A 131 3.23 20.86 -2.56
N THR A 132 1.96 20.88 -2.12
CA THR A 132 0.98 21.90 -2.51
C THR A 132 1.24 23.28 -1.88
N ALA A 133 2.07 23.39 -0.85
CA ALA A 133 2.46 24.68 -0.27
C ALA A 133 3.27 25.60 -1.23
N GLY A 134 3.64 25.11 -2.42
CA GLY A 134 4.42 25.88 -3.42
C GLY A 134 3.76 26.11 -4.79
N HIS A 135 2.76 25.33 -5.22
CA HIS A 135 2.14 25.52 -6.55
C HIS A 135 0.67 25.05 -6.59
N ALA A 136 -0.19 26.00 -6.98
CA ALA A 136 -1.54 25.93 -7.58
C ALA A 136 -2.46 24.73 -7.28
N GLU A 137 -3.62 25.11 -6.73
CA GLU A 137 -4.90 24.42 -6.57
C GLU A 137 -5.12 23.17 -7.42
N ILE A 138 -5.20 22.01 -6.77
CA ILE A 138 -5.87 20.83 -7.30
C ILE A 138 -7.35 21.01 -6.96
N GLN A 139 -8.17 21.50 -7.92
CA GLN A 139 -9.62 21.48 -7.78
C GLN A 139 -10.13 20.05 -7.97
N ALA A 140 -10.09 19.27 -6.90
CA ALA A 140 -10.81 18.01 -6.80
C ALA A 140 -12.23 18.30 -6.29
N CYS A 141 -13.24 18.03 -7.13
CA CYS A 141 -14.63 17.96 -6.68
C CYS A 141 -14.82 16.66 -5.87
N GLY A 142 -14.40 16.68 -4.62
CA GLY A 142 -14.48 15.53 -3.72
C GLY A 142 -14.40 15.99 -2.28
N GLU A 143 -15.27 15.43 -1.45
CA GLU A 143 -15.47 15.78 -0.04
C GLU A 143 -14.14 15.83 0.73
N ALA A 144 -13.99 16.86 1.58
CA ALA A 144 -12.80 17.02 2.41
C ALA A 144 -12.55 15.74 3.22
N VAL A 145 -11.43 15.08 2.97
CA VAL A 145 -11.02 13.89 3.72
C VAL A 145 -10.83 14.32 5.17
N ARG A 146 -11.83 14.10 6.01
CA ARG A 146 -11.71 14.23 7.46
C ARG A 146 -10.59 13.29 7.89
N LEU A 147 -9.58 13.84 8.57
CA LEU A 147 -8.63 13.04 9.35
C LEU A 147 -9.42 12.36 10.47
N VAL A 148 -10.01 11.20 10.19
CA VAL A 148 -10.60 10.36 11.23
C VAL A 148 -9.46 9.65 11.94
N GLY A 149 -8.82 10.40 12.84
CA GLY A 149 -8.09 9.83 13.95
C GLY A 149 -9.11 9.14 14.85
N THR A 150 -9.15 7.81 14.78
CA THR A 150 -9.33 6.85 15.87
C THR A 150 -9.88 5.56 15.30
N CYS A 151 -9.06 4.51 15.33
CA CYS A 151 -9.59 3.16 15.31
C CYS A 151 -10.40 2.98 16.60
N ALA A 152 -11.72 2.98 16.48
CA ALA A 152 -12.60 2.75 17.61
C ALA A 152 -12.28 1.36 18.21
N LYS A 153 -11.87 1.35 19.49
CA LYS A 153 -11.65 0.13 20.27
C LYS A 153 -12.95 -0.68 20.27
N LYS A 154 -12.94 -1.88 19.67
CA LYS A 154 -13.98 -2.89 19.93
C LYS A 154 -13.89 -3.24 21.41
N ARG A 155 -14.92 -2.89 22.20
CA ARG A 155 -15.05 -3.39 23.57
C ARG A 155 -15.24 -4.91 23.49
N VAL A 156 -14.30 -5.67 24.04
CA VAL A 156 -14.51 -7.09 24.31
C VAL A 156 -15.47 -7.17 25.50
N SER A 157 -16.58 -7.88 25.34
CA SER A 157 -17.52 -8.17 26.43
C SER A 157 -16.86 -9.14 27.40
N GLU A 158 -16.64 -8.72 28.64
CA GLU A 158 -16.29 -9.61 29.75
C GLU A 158 -17.44 -10.59 30.01
N LYS A 159 -17.19 -11.89 29.82
CA LYS A 159 -18.00 -12.93 30.45
C LYS A 159 -17.55 -13.03 31.90
N GLN A 160 -18.42 -12.68 32.84
CA GLN A 160 -18.22 -12.96 34.25
C GLN A 160 -18.30 -14.47 34.48
N GLU A 161 -17.21 -15.07 34.97
CA GLU A 161 -17.22 -16.41 35.53
C GLU A 161 -17.92 -16.38 36.89
N SER A 162 -19.00 -17.14 37.04
CA SER A 162 -19.61 -17.38 38.35
C SER A 162 -18.78 -18.41 39.12
N SER A 163 -18.18 -17.98 40.22
CA SER A 163 -17.57 -18.85 41.23
C SER A 163 -18.61 -19.82 41.78
N ALA A 164 -18.45 -21.11 41.49
CA ALA A 164 -19.22 -22.18 42.12
C ALA A 164 -18.62 -22.47 43.51
N THR A 165 -19.46 -22.24 44.51
CA THR A 165 -19.21 -22.42 45.94
C THR A 165 -18.95 -23.88 46.28
N LEU A 166 -17.83 -24.15 46.97
CA LEU A 166 -17.58 -25.40 47.71
C LEU A 166 -18.57 -25.51 48.89
N ARG A 167 -19.37 -26.57 48.89
CA ARG A 167 -19.94 -27.20 50.09
C ARG A 167 -19.89 -28.70 49.93
#